data_AF-A0ABD1K1K9-F1
#
_entry.id   AF-A0ABD1K1K9-F1
#
_cell.length_a   1.000
_cell.length_b   1.000
_cell.length_c   1.000
_cell.angle_alpha   90.00
_cell.angle_beta   90.00
_cell.angle_gamma   90.00
#
_symmetry.space_group_name_H-M   'P 1'
#
loop_
_entity.id
_entity.type
_entity.pdbx_description
1 polymer ?
#
loop_
_entity_poly.entity_id
_entity_poly.type
_entity_poly.pdbx_seq_one_letter_code
_entity_poly.pdbx_strand_id
1 'polypeptide(L)'
;MAWHVGVRKTQGWITRHLYWPRLHKDVVAFVRSCHVCQVSGKPNQKVPVAPLCPPPIVIESFSRVLIDCVGPSPRTKKGNEFLFTIMDVTTHFPEAIPLRNIKTRTVVDSLLLFFSRFGLPKEVQSDRGTNFTSGVFQQAMDELGITQVVSSAYHPQS
;
A
#
# COMPACT_ATOMS: atom_id res chain seq x y z
N MET A 1 27.19 -30.63 -1.97
CA MET A 1 27.03 -29.20 -1.61
C MET A 1 27.22 -28.36 -2.86
N ALA A 2 26.15 -27.90 -3.50
CA ALA A 2 26.25 -26.94 -4.59
C ALA A 2 26.33 -25.53 -3.99
N TRP A 3 27.50 -24.90 -4.09
CA TRP A 3 27.71 -23.56 -3.56
C TRP A 3 27.15 -22.54 -4.57
N HIS A 4 26.01 -21.91 -4.27
CA HIS A 4 25.38 -20.85 -5.08
C HIS A 4 26.13 -19.53 -4.95
N VAL A 5 27.35 -19.50 -5.47
CA VAL A 5 28.23 -18.33 -5.44
C VAL A 5 28.09 -17.51 -6.72
N GLY A 6 28.24 -16.19 -6.60
CA GLY A 6 28.14 -15.30 -7.76
C GLY A 6 29.20 -15.57 -8.83
N VAL A 7 28.96 -15.06 -10.04
CA VAL A 7 29.77 -15.27 -11.26
C VAL A 7 31.28 -15.30 -11.01
N ARG A 8 31.83 -14.30 -10.31
CA ARG A 8 33.28 -14.17 -10.07
C ARG A 8 33.87 -15.33 -9.28
N LYS A 9 33.15 -15.83 -8.27
CA LYS A 9 33.62 -16.97 -7.44
C LYS A 9 33.49 -18.28 -8.21
N THR A 10 32.40 -18.47 -8.94
CA THR A 10 32.19 -19.65 -9.80
C THR A 10 33.27 -19.75 -10.87
N GLN A 11 33.54 -18.64 -11.56
CA GLN A 11 34.59 -18.58 -12.56
C GLN A 11 35.98 -18.88 -11.96
N GLY A 12 36.33 -18.24 -10.84
CA GLY A 12 37.63 -18.43 -10.20
C GLY A 12 37.87 -19.85 -9.67
N TRP A 13 36.81 -20.63 -9.40
CA TRP A 13 36.94 -22.04 -9.05
C TRP A 13 37.16 -22.91 -10.28
N ILE A 14 36.38 -22.67 -11.35
CA ILE A 14 36.47 -23.43 -12.61
C ILE A 14 37.84 -23.23 -13.26
N THR A 15 38.33 -21.99 -13.33
CA THR A 15 39.61 -21.67 -14.01
C THR A 15 40.84 -22.26 -13.31
N ARG A 16 40.70 -22.81 -12.10
CA ARG A 16 41.79 -23.54 -11.42
C ARG A 16 42.00 -24.94 -11.98
N HIS A 17 40.99 -25.51 -12.63
CA HIS A 17 40.99 -26.92 -13.07
C HIS A 17 40.70 -27.07 -14.56
N LEU A 18 39.94 -26.15 -15.16
CA LEU A 18 39.42 -26.28 -16.51
C LEU A 18 39.54 -24.95 -17.26
N TYR A 19 39.70 -25.05 -18.58
CA TYR A 19 39.69 -23.92 -19.49
C TYR A 19 38.95 -24.29 -20.78
N TRP A 20 38.14 -23.35 -21.28
CA TRP A 20 37.59 -23.43 -22.63
C TRP A 20 37.29 -22.02 -23.18
N PRO A 21 37.19 -21.87 -24.52
CA PRO A 21 36.80 -20.59 -25.12
C PRO A 21 35.42 -20.16 -24.64
N ARG A 22 35.28 -18.88 -24.23
CA ARG A 22 34.03 -18.27 -23.73
C ARG A 22 33.55 -18.74 -22.35
N LEU A 23 34.40 -19.39 -21.55
CA LEU A 23 34.10 -19.80 -20.16
C LEU A 23 33.38 -18.72 -19.33
N HIS A 24 33.82 -17.47 -19.36
CA HIS A 24 33.15 -16.38 -18.65
C HIS A 24 31.68 -16.21 -19.08
N LYS A 25 31.39 -16.27 -20.40
CA LYS A 25 30.02 -16.13 -20.91
C LYS A 25 29.12 -17.26 -20.42
N ASP A 26 29.63 -18.48 -20.40
CA ASP A 26 28.87 -19.66 -19.97
C ASP A 26 28.60 -19.63 -18.47
N VAL A 27 29.59 -19.21 -17.66
CA VAL A 27 29.41 -19.04 -16.21
C VAL A 27 28.39 -17.94 -15.90
N VAL A 28 28.42 -16.82 -16.63
CA VAL A 28 27.40 -15.77 -16.50
C VAL A 28 26.02 -16.30 -16.85
N ALA A 29 25.89 -17.01 -17.97
CA ALA A 29 24.62 -17.59 -18.42
C ALA A 29 24.05 -18.55 -17.38
N PHE A 30 24.88 -19.46 -16.86
CA PHE A 30 24.49 -20.43 -15.82
C PHE A 30 24.03 -19.76 -14.53
N VAL A 31 24.78 -18.78 -14.02
CA VAL A 31 24.40 -18.08 -12.77
C VAL A 31 23.11 -17.27 -12.97
N ARG A 32 22.88 -16.70 -14.16
CA ARG A 32 21.65 -15.99 -14.51
C ARG A 32 20.44 -16.91 -14.67
N SER A 33 20.62 -18.13 -15.17
CA SER A 33 19.54 -19.11 -15.31
C SER A 33 19.22 -19.88 -14.02
N CYS A 34 20.09 -19.80 -13.00
CA CYS A 34 19.92 -20.55 -11.76
C CYS A 34 18.84 -19.92 -10.85
N HIS A 35 17.70 -20.61 -10.72
CA HIS A 35 16.55 -20.16 -9.91
C HIS A 35 16.92 -19.76 -8.47
N VAL A 36 17.69 -20.59 -7.78
CA VAL A 36 18.12 -20.33 -6.39
C VAL A 36 18.96 -19.05 -6.31
N CYS A 37 19.87 -18.83 -7.26
CA CYS A 37 20.67 -17.61 -7.31
C CYS A 37 19.82 -16.35 -7.61
N GLN A 38 18.77 -16.49 -8.42
CA GLN A 38 17.89 -15.35 -8.76
C GLN A 38 16.95 -14.97 -7.62
N VAL A 39 16.44 -15.95 -6.86
CA VAL A 39 15.53 -15.69 -5.73
C VAL A 39 16.27 -15.22 -4.48
N SER A 40 17.43 -15.82 -4.18
CA SER A 40 18.19 -15.53 -2.95
C SER A 40 19.26 -14.45 -3.12
N GLY A 41 19.60 -14.10 -4.36
CA GLY A 41 20.61 -13.09 -4.67
C GLY A 41 20.15 -11.70 -4.26
N LYS A 42 20.97 -10.99 -3.47
CA LYS A 42 20.72 -9.56 -3.21
C LYS A 42 20.78 -8.81 -4.55
N PRO A 43 19.77 -7.99 -4.90
CA PRO A 43 19.84 -7.17 -6.10
C PRO A 43 21.05 -6.24 -6.00
N ASN A 44 22.02 -6.40 -6.89
CA ASN A 44 23.15 -5.46 -6.98
C ASN A 44 22.76 -4.18 -7.75
N GLN A 45 21.60 -4.16 -8.39
CA GLN A 45 21.04 -2.95 -8.98
C GLN A 45 20.24 -2.22 -7.92
N LYS A 46 20.64 -0.97 -7.64
CA LYS A 46 19.72 0.03 -7.11
C LYS A 46 18.61 0.16 -8.14
N VAL A 47 17.44 -0.41 -7.85
CA VAL A 47 16.24 -0.13 -8.65
C VAL A 47 16.03 1.38 -8.53
N PRO A 48 15.99 2.12 -9.66
CA PRO A 48 15.66 3.54 -9.61
C PRO A 48 14.30 3.68 -8.93
N VAL A 49 14.26 4.38 -7.79
CA VAL A 49 12.99 4.73 -7.17
C VAL A 49 12.28 5.64 -8.16
N ALA A 50 11.07 5.28 -8.58
CA ALA A 50 10.28 6.14 -9.45
C ALA A 50 10.12 7.52 -8.77
N PRO A 51 10.23 8.62 -9.51
CA PRO A 51 10.02 9.95 -8.93
C PRO A 51 8.63 10.02 -8.31
N LEU A 52 8.54 10.59 -7.11
CA LEU A 52 7.25 10.84 -6.46
C LEU A 52 6.44 11.77 -7.36
N CYS A 53 5.28 11.29 -7.82
CA CYS A 53 4.31 12.14 -8.52
C CYS A 53 3.44 12.82 -7.46
N PRO A 54 3.54 14.16 -7.28
CA PRO A 54 2.63 14.85 -6.38
C PRO A 54 1.19 14.65 -6.88
N PRO A 55 0.23 14.39 -5.98
CA PRO A 55 -1.18 14.27 -6.36
C PRO A 55 -1.66 15.59 -7.00
N PRO A 56 -2.65 15.52 -7.91
CA PRO A 56 -3.24 16.72 -8.51
C PRO A 56 -3.77 17.65 -7.40
N ILE A 57 -3.57 18.96 -7.59
CA ILE A 57 -4.05 19.97 -6.64
C ILE A 57 -5.58 19.96 -6.64
N VAL A 58 -6.15 19.57 -5.51
CA VAL A 58 -7.59 19.63 -5.27
C VAL A 58 -7.91 21.02 -4.71
N ILE A 59 -8.66 21.83 -5.46
CA ILE A 59 -8.96 23.24 -5.09
C ILE A 59 -10.21 23.34 -4.22
N GLU A 60 -11.15 22.41 -4.36
CA GLU A 60 -12.45 22.44 -3.70
C GLU A 60 -12.41 21.70 -2.36
N SER A 61 -12.67 22.41 -1.27
CA SER A 61 -12.74 21.84 0.09
C SER A 61 -13.74 20.69 0.15
N PHE A 62 -13.39 19.62 0.87
CA PHE A 62 -14.20 18.41 1.06
C PHE A 62 -14.52 17.65 -0.24
N SER A 63 -13.92 18.00 -1.37
CA SER A 63 -14.12 17.24 -2.61
C SER A 63 -13.38 15.90 -2.61
N ARG A 64 -12.25 15.81 -1.90
CA ARG A 64 -11.52 14.56 -1.66
C ARG A 64 -11.20 14.40 -0.19
N VAL A 65 -11.67 13.31 0.41
CA VAL A 65 -11.41 12.99 1.81
C VAL A 65 -10.63 11.69 1.96
N LEU A 66 -9.67 11.70 2.89
CA LEU A 66 -8.93 10.52 3.31
C LEU A 66 -9.62 9.94 4.54
N ILE A 67 -9.83 8.62 4.56
CA ILE A 67 -10.45 7.94 5.69
C ILE A 67 -9.56 6.81 6.19
N ASP A 68 -9.49 6.66 7.51
CA ASP A 68 -8.67 5.63 8.17
C ASP A 68 -9.31 5.19 9.50
N CYS A 69 -8.97 3.98 9.94
CA CYS A 69 -9.44 3.38 11.19
C CYS A 69 -8.27 2.97 12.06
N VAL A 70 -8.07 3.67 13.17
CA VAL A 70 -7.00 3.40 14.13
C VAL A 70 -7.51 2.56 15.29
N GLY A 71 -6.81 1.47 15.60
CA GLY A 71 -7.05 0.67 16.80
C GLY A 71 -6.69 -0.81 16.65
N PRO A 72 -7.03 -1.64 17.66
CA PRO A 72 -7.76 -1.27 18.88
C PRO A 72 -6.91 -0.48 19.90
N SER A 73 -7.56 0.46 20.60
CA SER A 73 -7.03 1.29 21.69
C SER A 73 -7.66 0.90 23.03
N PRO A 74 -7.09 1.32 24.19
CA PRO A 74 -7.70 1.08 25.49
C PRO A 74 -9.15 1.55 25.55
N ARG A 75 -10.04 0.66 26.01
CA ARG A 75 -11.47 0.88 26.02
C ARG A 75 -11.84 2.07 26.90
N THR A 76 -12.52 3.05 26.32
CA THR A 76 -13.05 4.19 27.06
C THR A 76 -14.23 3.80 27.95
N LYS A 77 -14.59 4.64 28.93
CA LYS A 77 -15.81 4.45 29.77
C LYS A 77 -17.10 4.29 28.95
N LYS A 78 -17.15 4.85 27.73
CA LYS A 78 -18.29 4.76 26.80
C LYS A 78 -18.25 3.51 25.91
N GLY A 79 -17.23 2.67 26.05
CA GLY A 79 -17.04 1.43 25.30
C GLY A 79 -16.38 1.58 23.93
N ASN A 80 -15.85 2.77 23.61
CA ASN A 80 -15.14 3.00 22.34
C ASN A 80 -13.72 2.45 22.40
N GLU A 81 -13.31 1.78 21.33
CA GLU A 81 -12.04 1.05 21.20
C GLU A 81 -11.28 1.40 19.91
N PHE A 82 -11.92 2.13 18.99
CA PHE A 82 -11.35 2.53 17.71
C PHE A 82 -11.57 4.02 17.46
N LEU A 83 -10.75 4.59 16.59
CA LEU A 83 -10.87 5.96 16.13
C LEU A 83 -10.99 5.95 14.61
N PHE A 84 -12.13 6.42 14.10
CA PHE A 84 -12.34 6.63 12.67
C PHE A 84 -11.96 8.07 12.33
N THR A 85 -10.95 8.23 11.49
CA THR A 85 -10.41 9.55 11.12
C THR A 85 -10.80 9.87 9.69
N ILE A 86 -11.25 11.10 9.48
CA ILE A 86 -11.55 11.69 8.18
C ILE A 86 -10.70 12.94 8.04
N MET A 87 -10.01 13.10 6.92
CA MET A 87 -9.19 14.28 6.64
C MET A 87 -9.52 14.82 5.25
N ASP A 88 -9.86 16.10 5.16
CA ASP A 88 -9.97 16.78 3.87
C ASP A 88 -8.57 17.01 3.27
N VAL A 89 -8.37 16.62 2.01
CA VAL A 89 -7.06 16.76 1.33
C VAL A 89 -6.71 18.21 1.07
N THR A 90 -7.70 19.06 0.80
CA THR A 90 -7.46 20.47 0.42
C THR A 90 -7.15 21.34 1.62
N THR A 91 -8.01 21.29 2.65
CA THR A 91 -7.89 22.14 3.84
C THR A 91 -7.07 21.52 4.97
N HIS A 92 -6.73 20.22 4.85
CA HIS A 92 -6.16 19.42 5.93
C HIS A 92 -7.04 19.39 7.20
N PHE A 93 -8.35 19.65 7.08
CA PHE A 93 -9.28 19.61 8.20
C PHE A 93 -9.41 18.18 8.75
N PRO A 94 -9.10 17.93 10.03
CA PRO A 94 -9.22 16.62 10.64
C PRO A 94 -10.54 16.46 11.40
N GLU A 95 -11.24 15.34 11.20
CA GLU A 95 -12.35 14.89 12.03
C GLU A 95 -12.01 13.50 12.59
N ALA A 96 -12.23 13.29 13.89
CA ALA A 96 -11.93 12.01 14.54
C ALA A 96 -13.15 11.54 15.35
N ILE A 97 -13.72 10.40 14.93
CA ILE A 97 -14.96 9.85 15.44
C ILE A 97 -14.65 8.57 16.24
N PRO A 98 -14.89 8.53 17.57
CA PRO A 98 -14.60 7.36 18.36
C PRO A 98 -15.67 6.27 18.13
N LEU A 99 -15.23 5.06 17.76
CA LEU A 99 -16.10 3.92 17.46
C LEU A 99 -15.92 2.77 18.46
N ARG A 100 -17.00 2.03 18.69
CA ARG A 100 -16.98 0.78 19.48
C ARG A 100 -16.47 -0.42 18.69
N ASN A 101 -16.65 -0.39 17.37
CA ASN A 101 -16.22 -1.42 16.44
C ASN A 101 -16.02 -0.77 15.06
N ILE A 102 -15.28 -1.46 14.20
CA ILE A 102 -14.96 -0.99 12.84
C ILE A 102 -15.83 -1.68 11.77
N LYS A 103 -16.99 -2.25 12.12
CA LYS A 103 -17.86 -2.89 11.12
C LYS A 103 -18.27 -1.87 10.07
N THR A 104 -18.36 -2.31 8.80
CA THR A 104 -18.74 -1.46 7.66
C THR A 104 -19.93 -0.55 7.96
N ARG A 105 -21.02 -1.09 8.53
CA ARG A 105 -22.22 -0.30 8.82
C ARG A 105 -21.94 0.87 9.76
N THR A 106 -21.18 0.64 10.82
CA THR A 106 -20.81 1.69 11.79
C THR A 106 -19.94 2.78 11.13
N VAL A 107 -19.06 2.39 10.22
CA VAL A 107 -18.24 3.33 9.43
C VAL A 107 -19.12 4.15 8.48
N VAL A 108 -20.02 3.50 7.73
CA VAL A 108 -20.95 4.15 6.79
C VAL A 108 -21.88 5.12 7.52
N ASP A 109 -22.47 4.71 8.65
CA ASP A 109 -23.34 5.58 9.46
C ASP A 109 -22.58 6.83 9.93
N SER A 110 -21.30 6.68 10.31
CA SER A 110 -20.44 7.79 10.72
C SER A 110 -20.08 8.72 9.55
N LEU A 111 -19.84 8.15 8.37
CA LEU A 111 -19.60 8.92 7.14
C LEU A 111 -20.83 9.71 6.71
N LEU A 112 -22.01 9.11 6.75
CA LEU A 112 -23.26 9.80 6.43
C LEU A 112 -23.49 11.00 7.35
N LEU A 113 -23.19 10.87 8.64
CA LEU A 113 -23.25 11.98 9.59
C LEU A 113 -22.25 13.08 9.23
N PHE A 114 -21.03 12.72 8.81
CA PHE A 114 -20.05 13.68 8.33
C PHE A 114 -20.52 14.39 7.06
N PHE A 115 -21.02 13.65 6.07
CA PHE A 115 -21.55 14.21 4.82
C PHE A 115 -22.74 15.13 5.04
N SER A 116 -23.59 14.85 6.05
CA SER A 116 -24.70 15.74 6.41
C SER A 116 -24.24 17.13 6.90
N ARG A 117 -23.01 17.25 7.40
CA ARG A 117 -22.44 18.50 7.92
C ARG A 117 -21.66 19.28 6.85
N PHE A 118 -20.91 18.58 5.99
CA PHE A 118 -19.95 19.20 5.07
C PHE A 118 -20.32 19.05 3.59
N GLY A 119 -21.32 18.23 3.26
CA GLY A 119 -21.68 17.86 1.90
C GLY A 119 -21.06 16.52 1.46
N LEU A 120 -21.44 16.08 0.26
CA LEU A 120 -20.93 14.85 -0.34
C LEU A 120 -19.59 15.13 -1.04
N PRO A 121 -18.53 14.36 -0.77
CA PRO A 121 -17.28 14.46 -1.51
C PRO A 121 -17.44 13.88 -2.92
N LYS A 122 -16.53 14.24 -3.82
CA LYS A 122 -16.38 13.57 -5.12
C LYS A 122 -15.64 12.25 -4.98
N GLU A 123 -14.63 12.24 -4.10
CA GLU A 123 -13.73 11.11 -3.89
C GLU A 123 -13.53 10.80 -2.41
N VAL A 124 -13.59 9.51 -2.06
CA VAL A 124 -13.20 9.01 -0.75
C VAL A 124 -12.03 8.05 -0.94
N GLN A 125 -10.88 8.40 -0.35
CA GLN A 125 -9.71 7.54 -0.36
C GLN A 125 -9.58 6.79 0.97
N SER A 126 -9.43 5.48 0.88
CA SER A 126 -9.25 4.58 2.03
C SER A 126 -8.05 3.67 1.84
N ASP A 127 -7.59 3.08 2.93
CA ASP A 127 -6.67 1.95 2.87
C ASP A 127 -7.39 0.66 2.40
N ARG A 128 -6.65 -0.45 2.31
CA ARG A 128 -7.20 -1.77 1.93
C ARG A 128 -7.90 -2.49 3.08
N GLY A 129 -8.35 -1.78 4.11
CA GLY A 129 -9.13 -2.35 5.21
C GLY A 129 -10.39 -3.06 4.70
N THR A 130 -10.71 -4.21 5.29
CA THR A 130 -11.92 -4.98 4.95
C THR A 130 -13.21 -4.19 5.18
N ASN A 131 -13.17 -3.23 6.10
CA ASN A 131 -14.31 -2.37 6.43
C ASN A 131 -14.63 -1.37 5.30
N PHE A 132 -13.63 -0.99 4.51
CA PHE A 132 -13.78 -0.08 3.36
C PHE A 132 -13.94 -0.84 2.04
N THR A 133 -13.50 -2.10 1.96
CA THR A 133 -13.58 -2.91 0.72
C THR A 133 -14.82 -3.80 0.64
N SER A 134 -15.64 -3.86 1.70
CA SER A 134 -16.89 -4.65 1.69
C SER A 134 -17.91 -4.15 0.66
N GLY A 135 -18.72 -5.05 0.10
CA GLY A 135 -19.75 -4.70 -0.90
C GLY A 135 -20.78 -3.70 -0.41
N VAL A 136 -21.11 -3.70 0.89
CA VAL A 136 -22.00 -2.70 1.51
C VAL A 136 -21.41 -1.29 1.47
N PHE A 137 -20.08 -1.16 1.62
CA PHE A 137 -19.41 0.13 1.54
C PHE A 137 -19.43 0.66 0.10
N GLN A 138 -19.07 -0.20 -0.86
CA GLN A 138 -19.09 0.14 -2.28
C GLN A 138 -20.48 0.58 -2.72
N GLN A 139 -21.51 -0.20 -2.37
CA GLN A 139 -22.90 0.14 -2.66
C GLN A 139 -23.29 1.50 -2.08
N ALA A 140 -22.93 1.79 -0.83
CA ALA A 140 -23.24 3.08 -0.21
C ALA A 140 -22.54 4.26 -0.92
N MET A 141 -21.29 4.08 -1.38
CA MET A 141 -20.58 5.12 -2.14
C MET A 141 -21.22 5.31 -3.53
N ASP A 142 -21.58 4.21 -4.20
CA ASP A 142 -22.22 4.23 -5.52
C ASP A 142 -23.59 4.93 -5.49
N GLU A 143 -24.42 4.63 -4.48
CA GLU A 143 -25.72 5.27 -4.28
C GLU A 143 -25.61 6.79 -4.03
N LEU A 144 -24.50 7.22 -3.44
CA LEU A 144 -24.21 8.63 -3.18
C LEU A 144 -23.47 9.32 -4.34
N GLY A 145 -23.10 8.58 -5.40
CA GLY A 145 -22.31 9.09 -6.52
C GLY A 145 -20.87 9.44 -6.16
N ILE A 146 -20.31 8.82 -5.11
CA ILE A 146 -18.96 9.06 -4.60
C ILE A 146 -17.99 8.04 -5.20
N THR A 147 -16.87 8.51 -5.74
CA THR A 147 -15.82 7.62 -6.25
C THR A 147 -14.95 7.11 -5.11
N GLN A 148 -14.90 5.78 -4.93
CA GLN A 148 -13.99 5.18 -3.97
C GLN A 148 -12.60 4.97 -4.58
N VAL A 149 -11.57 5.49 -3.91
CA VAL A 149 -10.16 5.26 -4.23
C VAL A 149 -9.54 4.40 -3.13
N VAL A 150 -8.89 3.30 -3.51
CA VAL A 150 -8.22 2.40 -2.57
C VAL A 150 -6.72 2.50 -2.77
N SER A 151 -5.97 2.81 -1.71
CA SER A 151 -4.51 2.92 -1.80
C SER A 151 -3.85 1.60 -2.20
N SER A 152 -2.66 1.68 -2.78
CA SER A 152 -1.88 0.48 -3.13
C SER A 152 -1.35 -0.21 -1.87
N ALA A 153 -1.40 -1.55 -1.83
CA ALA A 153 -0.86 -2.29 -0.68
C ALA A 153 0.65 -2.03 -0.55
N TYR A 154 1.12 -1.79 0.67
CA TYR A 154 2.54 -1.63 1.01
C TYR A 154 3.24 -0.38 0.42
N HIS A 155 2.53 0.71 0.14
CA HIS A 155 3.14 2.03 -0.09
C HIS A 155 2.43 3.12 0.72
N PRO A 156 2.86 3.40 1.98
CA PRO A 156 2.30 4.47 2.81
C PRO A 156 2.63 5.89 2.32
N GLN A 157 3.18 6.02 1.11
CA GLN A 157 3.51 7.30 0.45
C GLN A 157 2.53 7.66 -0.68
N SER A 158 1.46 6.89 -0.89
CA SER A 158 0.41 7.16 -1.88
C SER A 158 -0.74 8.00 -1.31
#